data_AF-A0A6G0Q021-F1
#
_entry.id   AF-A0A6G0Q021-F1
#
_cell.length_a   1.000
_cell.length_b   1.000
_cell.length_c   1.000
_cell.angle_alpha   90.00
_cell.angle_beta   90.00
_cell.angle_gamma   90.00
#
_symmetry.space_group_name_H-M   'P 1'
#
loop_
_entity.id
_entity.type
_entity.pdbx_description
1 polymer ?
#
loop_
_entity_poly.entity_id
_entity_poly.type
_entity_poly.pdbx_seq_one_letter_code
_entity_poly.pdbx_strand_id
1 'polypeptide(L)'
;MLSVAVTVVAHAARLTPVHVLSKRICYLHGGSKRCKVKGCEKRAKSKDLCFRHGGGTRCKVKDCEKWIASKGLCYPHGGSKPFKADGCEMRAKSNGLYGGHGGGTRCTFDACVRLVTSKGLYCGHGGGARCKVKGCEKRAKSNALCCGHGSGTRCKFDGCKRQVASKGLCCSHGGGARCKFDACVRQVASTGLCYLHGGSKRCKVKGCEKRAKSNGLYGGHGGGTRCTFDACVRLVTSKGRVHGSLLPARR
;
A
#
# COMPACT_ATOMS: atom_id res chain seq x y z
N MET A 1 7.89 32.18 72.56
CA MET A 1 8.99 32.14 71.56
C MET A 1 9.30 30.69 71.27
N LEU A 2 9.52 30.36 69.98
CA LEU A 2 9.81 29.03 69.37
C LEU A 2 8.57 28.15 69.10
N SER A 3 7.94 28.23 67.92
CA SER A 3 8.30 27.64 66.61
C SER A 3 7.60 26.29 66.37
N VAL A 4 6.39 26.33 65.79
CA VAL A 4 5.69 25.14 65.29
C VAL A 4 6.21 24.82 63.88
N ALA A 5 6.93 23.72 63.73
CA ALA A 5 7.38 23.21 62.44
C ALA A 5 6.22 22.49 61.73
N VAL A 6 5.79 23.03 60.58
CA VAL A 6 4.84 22.36 59.69
C VAL A 6 5.62 21.39 58.80
N THR A 7 5.59 20.11 59.12
CA THR A 7 6.06 19.03 58.24
C THR A 7 5.11 18.88 57.06
N VAL A 8 5.54 19.32 55.87
CA VAL A 8 4.87 19.03 54.60
C VAL A 8 5.13 17.56 54.24
N VAL A 9 4.13 16.70 54.42
CA VAL A 9 4.19 15.31 53.94
C VAL A 9 3.99 15.33 52.42
N ALA A 10 5.05 15.08 51.67
CA ALA A 10 4.99 14.91 50.23
C ALA A 10 4.29 13.59 49.87
N HIS A 11 3.05 13.68 49.36
CA HIS A 11 2.38 12.54 48.75
C HIS A 11 3.05 12.19 47.41
N ALA A 12 3.92 11.18 47.43
CA ALA A 12 4.42 10.53 46.23
C ALA A 12 3.25 9.81 45.52
N ALA A 13 2.69 10.45 44.50
CA ALA A 13 1.71 9.86 43.61
C ALA A 13 2.34 8.66 42.88
N ARG A 14 2.01 7.45 43.32
CA ARG A 14 2.35 6.20 42.63
C ARG A 14 1.58 6.15 41.33
N LEU A 15 2.24 6.49 40.22
CA LEU A 15 1.71 6.25 38.87
C LEU A 15 1.71 4.73 38.62
N THR A 16 0.53 4.12 38.73
CA THR A 16 0.34 2.75 38.26
C THR A 16 0.46 2.73 36.73
N PRO A 17 1.19 1.78 36.12
CA PRO A 17 1.24 1.67 34.68
C PRO A 17 -0.09 1.09 34.19
N VAL A 18 -0.98 1.98 33.76
CA VAL A 18 -2.19 1.61 33.01
C VAL A 18 -1.75 0.82 31.78
N HIS A 19 -2.13 -0.46 31.72
CA HIS A 19 -2.03 -1.29 30.53
C HIS A 19 -2.88 -0.69 29.40
N VAL A 20 -2.31 0.21 28.60
CA VAL A 20 -3.00 0.82 27.45
C VAL A 20 -2.82 -0.03 26.20
N LEU A 21 -3.87 -0.75 25.82
CA LEU A 21 -4.06 -1.32 24.50
C LEU A 21 -4.02 -0.23 23.41
N SER A 22 -3.18 -0.44 22.40
CA SER A 22 -3.08 0.29 21.12
C SER A 22 -2.66 1.77 21.20
N LYS A 23 -1.34 2.00 21.27
CA LYS A 23 -0.79 3.34 21.05
C LYS A 23 -1.14 3.79 19.63
N ARG A 24 -2.01 4.80 19.48
CA ARG A 24 -2.29 5.51 18.22
C ARG A 24 -1.08 6.36 17.81
N ILE A 25 0.10 5.76 17.73
CA ILE A 25 1.35 6.42 17.35
C ILE A 25 1.88 5.83 16.05
N CYS A 26 2.54 6.64 15.23
CA CYS A 26 3.00 6.21 13.91
C CYS A 26 4.20 5.26 14.02
N TYR A 27 4.54 4.60 12.89
CA TYR A 27 5.65 3.65 12.80
C TYR A 27 7.01 4.20 13.26
N LEU A 28 7.23 5.52 13.14
CA LEU A 28 8.43 6.22 13.58
C LEU A 28 8.46 6.48 15.09
N HIS A 29 7.31 6.66 15.72
CA HIS A 29 7.19 6.88 17.16
C HIS A 29 6.94 5.59 17.95
N GLY A 30 7.17 4.42 17.34
CA GLY A 30 7.01 3.14 18.02
C GLY A 30 5.61 2.51 17.89
N GLY A 31 4.86 2.84 16.83
CA GLY A 31 3.55 2.25 16.49
C GLY A 31 3.56 0.75 16.16
N SER A 32 4.63 0.05 16.49
CA SER A 32 4.76 -1.40 16.43
C SER A 32 5.61 -1.87 17.60
N LYS A 33 5.25 -2.99 18.22
CA LYS A 33 6.03 -3.56 19.33
C LYS A 33 7.49 -3.83 18.92
N ARG A 34 8.43 -3.50 19.82
CA ARG A 34 9.85 -3.82 19.70
C ARG A 34 10.10 -5.22 20.25
N CYS A 35 11.22 -5.82 19.85
CA CYS A 35 11.64 -7.11 20.39
C CYS A 35 11.93 -7.00 21.90
N LYS A 36 11.45 -7.96 22.70
CA LYS A 36 11.60 -8.01 24.16
C LYS A 36 13.06 -8.15 24.63
N VAL A 37 13.93 -8.74 23.82
CA VAL A 37 15.36 -8.91 24.14
C VAL A 37 16.04 -7.55 24.33
N LYS A 38 16.70 -7.36 25.48
CA LYS A 38 17.46 -6.15 25.83
C LYS A 38 18.49 -5.82 24.73
N GLY A 39 18.58 -4.56 24.33
CA GLY A 39 19.47 -4.09 23.25
C GLY A 39 19.02 -4.42 21.82
N CYS A 40 17.86 -5.08 21.63
CA CYS A 40 17.37 -5.37 20.28
C CYS A 40 16.49 -4.25 19.71
N GLU A 41 16.98 -3.60 18.66
CA GLU A 41 16.20 -2.60 17.94
C GLU A 41 15.22 -3.18 16.91
N LYS A 42 15.26 -4.49 16.68
CA LYS A 42 14.38 -5.11 15.70
C LYS A 42 12.93 -5.11 16.21
N ARG A 43 12.00 -4.97 15.29
CA ARG A 43 10.56 -5.01 15.61
C ARG A 43 10.11 -6.45 15.89
N ALA A 44 9.18 -6.59 16.82
CA ALA A 44 8.56 -7.86 17.10
C ALA A 44 7.67 -8.32 15.95
N LYS A 45 7.63 -9.64 15.73
CA LYS A 45 6.81 -10.29 14.69
C LYS A 45 5.71 -11.11 15.33
N SER A 46 6.05 -11.98 16.27
CA SER A 46 5.11 -12.67 17.13
C SER A 46 5.75 -12.88 18.50
N LYS A 47 4.93 -13.14 19.53
CA LYS A 47 5.38 -13.32 20.92
C LYS A 47 6.31 -12.21 21.42
N ASP A 48 6.12 -11.00 20.91
CA ASP A 48 6.94 -9.82 21.22
C ASP A 48 8.45 -9.98 20.91
N LEU A 49 8.81 -10.90 20.00
CA LEU A 49 10.18 -11.19 19.59
C LEU A 49 10.36 -10.93 18.09
N CYS A 50 11.57 -10.51 17.69
CA CYS A 50 11.94 -10.41 16.27
C CYS A 50 12.34 -11.79 15.72
N PHE A 51 12.42 -11.95 14.39
CA PHE A 51 12.82 -13.22 13.78
C PHE A 51 14.08 -13.84 14.38
N ARG A 52 15.14 -13.03 14.57
CA ARG A 52 16.41 -13.48 15.15
C ARG A 52 16.27 -14.00 16.60
N HIS A 53 15.28 -13.51 17.34
CA HIS A 53 15.07 -13.88 18.74
C HIS A 53 13.85 -14.80 18.90
N GLY A 54 13.48 -15.57 17.88
CA GLY A 54 12.37 -16.54 17.96
C GLY A 54 10.99 -15.98 17.64
N GLY A 55 10.91 -14.77 17.08
CA GLY A 55 9.68 -14.25 16.48
C GLY A 55 9.32 -14.97 15.19
N GLY A 56 8.04 -15.20 14.96
CA GLY A 56 7.52 -16.05 13.87
C GLY A 56 7.40 -17.51 14.28
N THR A 57 6.67 -18.30 13.49
CA THR A 57 6.47 -19.73 13.77
C THR A 57 7.49 -20.56 13.00
N ARG A 58 8.11 -21.54 13.65
CA ARG A 58 9.08 -22.48 13.04
C ARG A 58 8.38 -23.53 12.19
N CYS A 59 9.07 -24.06 11.19
CA CYS A 59 8.59 -25.14 10.35
C CYS A 59 8.18 -26.36 11.17
N LYS A 60 7.12 -27.05 10.77
CA LYS A 60 6.66 -28.32 11.39
C LYS A 60 7.60 -29.52 11.19
N VAL A 61 8.62 -29.41 10.36
CA VAL A 61 9.56 -30.52 10.09
C VAL A 61 10.57 -30.59 11.22
N LYS A 62 10.82 -31.80 11.73
CA LYS A 62 11.80 -32.06 12.81
C LYS A 62 13.16 -31.48 12.41
N ASP A 63 13.84 -30.86 13.37
CA ASP A 63 15.17 -30.23 13.19
C ASP A 63 15.25 -29.10 12.15
N CYS A 64 14.11 -28.49 11.81
CA CYS A 64 14.09 -27.34 10.91
C CYS A 64 13.96 -26.01 11.65
N GLU A 65 15.04 -25.24 11.69
CA GLU A 65 15.02 -23.90 12.26
C GLU A 65 14.38 -22.84 11.34
N LYS A 66 14.01 -23.18 10.11
CA LYS A 66 13.48 -22.19 9.17
C LYS A 66 12.05 -21.80 9.56
N TRP A 67 11.69 -20.53 9.36
CA TRP A 67 10.35 -20.03 9.64
C TRP A 67 9.33 -20.50 8.61
N ILE A 68 8.08 -20.69 9.06
CA ILE A 68 6.94 -21.01 8.20
C ILE A 68 6.75 -19.91 7.17
N ALA A 69 6.66 -20.31 5.91
CA ALA A 69 6.22 -19.45 4.82
C ALA A 69 4.70 -19.57 4.62
N SER A 70 4.17 -20.79 4.60
CA SER A 70 2.74 -21.09 4.47
C SER A 70 2.41 -22.49 4.98
N LYS A 71 1.15 -22.76 5.32
CA LYS A 71 0.62 -24.10 5.68
C LYS A 71 1.45 -24.91 6.69
N GLY A 72 2.11 -24.26 7.66
CA GLY A 72 2.89 -24.99 8.66
C GLY A 72 4.34 -25.30 8.24
N LEU A 73 4.74 -24.97 7.02
CA LEU A 73 6.01 -25.40 6.45
C LEU A 73 6.85 -24.20 6.02
N CYS A 74 8.17 -24.30 6.19
CA CYS A 74 9.09 -23.32 5.62
C CYS A 74 9.18 -23.50 4.11
N TYR A 75 9.79 -22.54 3.45
CA TYR A 75 9.97 -22.56 2.01
C TYR A 75 10.56 -23.89 1.47
N PRO A 76 11.70 -24.40 1.98
CA PRO A 76 12.26 -25.69 1.55
C PRO A 76 11.48 -26.91 2.06
N HIS A 77 10.46 -26.74 2.91
CA HIS A 77 9.59 -27.83 3.37
C HIS A 77 8.17 -27.75 2.82
N GLY A 78 7.90 -26.88 1.84
CA GLY A 78 6.63 -26.90 1.10
C GLY A 78 5.66 -25.82 1.55
N GLY A 79 6.15 -24.80 2.25
CA GLY A 79 5.44 -23.55 2.50
C GLY A 79 5.20 -22.69 1.26
N SER A 80 5.25 -23.29 0.07
CA SER A 80 5.08 -22.70 -1.25
C SER A 80 4.39 -23.70 -2.17
N LYS A 81 3.74 -23.22 -3.24
CA LYS A 81 3.18 -24.10 -4.27
C LYS A 81 4.28 -25.04 -4.83
N PRO A 82 4.02 -26.36 -4.95
CA PRO A 82 4.93 -27.29 -5.61
C PRO A 82 5.18 -26.88 -7.07
N PHE A 83 6.39 -27.15 -7.55
CA PHE A 83 6.76 -27.02 -8.96
C PHE A 83 6.24 -28.26 -9.71
N LYS A 84 5.68 -28.07 -10.92
CA LYS A 84 5.36 -29.17 -11.84
C LYS A 84 6.38 -29.12 -12.98
N ALA A 85 7.53 -29.74 -12.81
CA ALA A 85 8.34 -30.22 -13.93
C ALA A 85 9.15 -31.43 -13.48
N ASP A 86 9.25 -32.42 -14.35
CA ASP A 86 9.99 -33.66 -14.11
C ASP A 86 11.48 -33.37 -13.85
N GLY A 87 12.02 -34.00 -12.81
CA GLY A 87 13.46 -33.98 -12.50
C GLY A 87 13.99 -32.78 -11.70
N CYS A 88 13.15 -31.97 -11.05
CA CYS A 88 13.64 -30.81 -10.26
C CYS A 88 13.02 -30.72 -8.85
N GLU A 89 13.85 -30.89 -7.82
CA GLU A 89 13.43 -30.90 -6.39
C GLU A 89 13.22 -29.49 -5.77
N MET A 90 13.33 -28.41 -6.56
CA MET A 90 13.37 -27.03 -6.07
C MET A 90 11.98 -26.35 -6.05
N ARG A 91 11.72 -25.54 -5.01
CA ARG A 91 10.39 -25.00 -4.63
C ARG A 91 10.20 -23.53 -5.04
N ALA A 92 8.97 -22.97 -5.09
CA ALA A 92 8.61 -21.68 -5.73
C ALA A 92 8.12 -20.50 -4.82
N LYS A 93 8.74 -19.30 -4.84
CA LYS A 93 8.44 -18.18 -3.89
C LYS A 93 7.12 -17.47 -4.19
N SER A 94 6.60 -17.59 -5.40
CA SER A 94 5.29 -17.07 -5.81
C SER A 94 4.85 -17.71 -7.12
N ASN A 95 3.54 -17.92 -7.29
CA ASN A 95 2.94 -18.41 -8.54
C ASN A 95 3.50 -19.74 -9.10
N GLY A 96 4.15 -20.58 -8.29
CA GLY A 96 4.73 -21.83 -8.78
C GLY A 96 6.06 -21.67 -9.53
N LEU A 97 6.69 -20.50 -9.46
CA LEU A 97 7.98 -20.21 -10.10
C LEU A 97 9.09 -19.91 -9.08
N TYR A 98 10.26 -20.54 -9.25
CA TYR A 98 11.51 -20.25 -8.53
C TYR A 98 12.26 -19.12 -9.24
N GLY A 99 12.68 -18.10 -8.49
CA GLY A 99 13.36 -16.92 -9.04
C GLY A 99 14.79 -17.16 -9.55
N GLY A 100 15.30 -18.40 -9.56
CA GLY A 100 16.60 -18.77 -10.12
C GLY A 100 16.53 -19.67 -11.36
N HIS A 101 15.45 -20.42 -11.58
CA HIS A 101 15.30 -21.31 -12.74
C HIS A 101 13.98 -21.02 -13.47
N GLY A 102 14.12 -20.47 -14.69
CA GLY A 102 13.36 -21.01 -15.82
C GLY A 102 11.92 -20.54 -16.04
N GLY A 103 11.53 -19.34 -15.61
CA GLY A 103 10.28 -18.74 -16.10
C GLY A 103 10.45 -17.78 -17.29
N GLY A 104 11.69 -17.55 -17.74
CA GLY A 104 12.00 -16.64 -18.84
C GLY A 104 13.42 -16.08 -18.77
N THR A 105 13.94 -15.66 -19.94
CA THR A 105 15.25 -15.05 -20.11
C THR A 105 15.41 -13.82 -19.21
N ARG A 106 16.61 -13.62 -18.66
CA ARG A 106 16.93 -12.42 -17.86
C ARG A 106 17.30 -11.27 -18.75
N CYS A 107 16.96 -10.07 -18.29
CA CYS A 107 17.38 -8.86 -18.95
C CYS A 107 18.90 -8.85 -19.08
N THR A 108 19.41 -8.71 -20.31
CA THR A 108 20.83 -8.65 -20.66
C THR A 108 21.52 -7.38 -20.13
N PHE A 109 20.82 -6.54 -19.39
CA PHE A 109 21.39 -5.32 -18.82
C PHE A 109 22.07 -5.65 -17.50
N ASP A 110 23.19 -5.00 -17.24
CA ASP A 110 24.05 -5.27 -16.10
C ASP A 110 23.29 -5.32 -14.77
N ALA A 111 23.58 -6.35 -13.97
CA ALA A 111 22.96 -6.63 -12.67
C ALA A 111 21.41 -6.67 -12.65
N CYS A 112 20.74 -6.84 -13.81
CA CYS A 112 19.28 -6.84 -13.85
C CYS A 112 18.65 -8.23 -13.67
N VAL A 113 17.96 -8.42 -12.56
CA VAL A 113 17.26 -9.69 -12.24
C VAL A 113 15.87 -9.83 -12.87
N ARG A 114 15.38 -8.80 -13.57
CA ARG A 114 14.03 -8.78 -14.16
C ARG A 114 13.96 -9.62 -15.45
N LEU A 115 12.76 -10.11 -15.76
CA LEU A 115 12.52 -10.94 -16.94
C LEU A 115 12.48 -10.09 -18.22
N VAL A 116 13.04 -10.64 -19.29
CA VAL A 116 12.96 -10.07 -20.64
C VAL A 116 11.50 -9.92 -21.05
N THR A 117 11.18 -8.74 -21.56
CA THR A 117 9.91 -8.48 -22.24
C THR A 117 10.08 -8.70 -23.75
N SER A 118 11.13 -8.14 -24.34
CA SER A 118 11.58 -8.43 -25.72
C SER A 118 13.00 -7.92 -25.93
N LYS A 119 13.67 -8.32 -27.01
CA LYS A 119 15.04 -7.87 -27.38
C LYS A 119 16.08 -8.08 -26.27
N GLY A 120 15.95 -9.14 -25.47
CA GLY A 120 16.84 -9.39 -24.34
C GLY A 120 16.69 -8.41 -23.17
N LEU A 121 15.73 -7.47 -23.18
CA LEU A 121 15.59 -6.45 -22.14
C LEU A 121 14.22 -6.50 -21.47
N TYR A 122 14.14 -6.13 -20.19
CA TYR A 122 12.84 -5.94 -19.52
C TYR A 122 12.25 -4.56 -19.85
N CYS A 123 10.97 -4.37 -19.57
CA CYS A 123 10.19 -3.19 -19.95
C CYS A 123 10.74 -1.78 -19.60
N GLY A 124 11.63 -1.66 -18.61
CA GLY A 124 12.26 -0.38 -18.24
C GLY A 124 13.67 -0.21 -18.78
N HIS A 125 14.29 -1.25 -19.33
CA HIS A 125 15.59 -1.14 -20.01
C HIS A 125 15.49 -1.14 -21.54
N GLY A 126 14.29 -1.23 -22.13
CA GLY A 126 14.19 -1.39 -23.58
C GLY A 126 13.14 -2.37 -24.05
N GLY A 127 12.70 -3.26 -23.16
CA GLY A 127 11.82 -4.36 -23.49
C GLY A 127 10.41 -3.94 -23.87
N GLY A 128 9.86 -4.60 -24.88
CA GLY A 128 8.53 -4.34 -25.43
C GLY A 128 8.54 -3.34 -26.60
N ALA A 129 7.43 -3.31 -27.34
CA ALA A 129 7.27 -2.39 -28.47
C ALA A 129 7.27 -0.93 -28.00
N ARG A 130 7.98 -0.07 -28.74
CA ARG A 130 7.94 1.39 -28.56
C ARG A 130 6.85 1.99 -29.43
N CYS A 131 6.45 3.20 -29.06
CA CYS A 131 5.48 3.96 -29.85
C CYS A 131 6.06 4.23 -31.25
N LYS A 132 5.26 4.02 -32.31
CA LYS A 132 5.65 4.23 -33.71
C LYS A 132 5.93 5.70 -34.07
N VAL A 133 5.44 6.63 -33.26
CA VAL A 133 5.67 8.08 -33.45
C VAL A 133 7.15 8.41 -33.25
N LYS A 134 7.78 9.06 -34.25
CA LYS A 134 9.17 9.50 -34.20
C LYS A 134 9.44 10.31 -32.93
N GLY A 135 10.52 9.99 -32.22
CA GLY A 135 10.89 10.66 -30.96
C GLY A 135 10.08 10.24 -29.72
N CYS A 136 9.18 9.25 -29.80
CA CYS A 136 8.41 8.81 -28.63
C CYS A 136 8.99 7.55 -27.99
N GLU A 137 9.64 7.70 -26.84
CA GLU A 137 10.20 6.58 -26.08
C GLU A 137 9.16 5.82 -25.24
N LYS A 138 7.91 6.31 -25.18
CA LYS A 138 6.87 5.66 -24.39
C LYS A 138 6.56 4.27 -24.96
N ARG A 139 6.33 3.31 -24.05
CA ARG A 139 5.94 1.96 -24.41
C ARG A 139 4.59 1.96 -25.16
N ALA A 140 4.52 1.21 -26.24
CA ALA A 140 3.28 0.97 -26.95
C ALA A 140 2.37 0.04 -26.13
N LYS A 141 1.10 0.40 -26.02
CA LYS A 141 0.07 -0.43 -25.35
C LYS A 141 -0.71 -1.27 -26.35
N SER A 142 -1.12 -0.67 -27.47
CA SER A 142 -1.84 -1.32 -28.57
C SER A 142 -1.58 -0.57 -29.87
N ASN A 143 -1.73 -1.25 -31.01
CA ASN A 143 -1.51 -0.70 -32.37
C ASN A 143 -0.14 -0.03 -32.53
N ALA A 144 0.90 -0.54 -31.86
CA ALA A 144 2.24 0.05 -31.82
C ALA A 144 2.28 1.52 -31.35
N LEU A 145 1.27 2.02 -30.64
CA LEU A 145 1.19 3.39 -30.14
C LEU A 145 1.10 3.40 -28.61
N CYS A 146 1.56 4.49 -27.99
CA CYS A 146 1.38 4.73 -26.55
C CYS A 146 0.02 5.38 -26.25
N CYS A 147 -0.35 5.50 -24.98
CA CYS A 147 -1.62 6.13 -24.57
C CYS A 147 -1.81 7.56 -25.11
N GLY A 148 -0.71 8.32 -25.19
CA GLY A 148 -0.75 9.68 -25.75
C GLY A 148 -0.93 9.73 -27.27
N HIS A 149 -0.47 8.72 -28.00
CA HIS A 149 -0.36 8.78 -29.46
C HIS A 149 -1.34 7.92 -30.23
N GLY A 150 -2.30 7.26 -29.58
CA GLY A 150 -3.33 6.52 -30.30
C GLY A 150 -3.63 5.13 -29.76
N SER A 151 -2.96 4.66 -28.71
CA SER A 151 -3.30 3.34 -28.16
C SER A 151 -4.76 3.34 -27.68
N GLY A 152 -5.55 2.35 -28.05
CA GLY A 152 -6.97 2.21 -27.67
C GLY A 152 -7.93 3.04 -28.53
N THR A 153 -9.22 2.68 -28.47
CA THR A 153 -10.27 3.33 -29.24
C THR A 153 -10.45 4.78 -28.81
N ARG A 154 -10.64 5.66 -29.81
CA ARG A 154 -10.86 7.09 -29.62
C ARG A 154 -12.35 7.38 -29.48
N CYS A 155 -12.66 8.43 -28.74
CA CYS A 155 -14.03 8.92 -28.61
C CYS A 155 -14.62 9.18 -29.99
N LYS A 156 -15.82 8.65 -30.28
CA LYS A 156 -16.57 8.88 -31.52
C LYS A 156 -17.03 10.33 -31.73
N PHE A 157 -16.78 11.21 -30.77
CA PHE A 157 -17.18 12.61 -30.85
C PHE A 157 -16.17 13.35 -31.73
N ASP A 158 -16.66 14.15 -32.65
CA ASP A 158 -15.84 14.82 -33.65
C ASP A 158 -14.70 15.65 -33.01
N GLY A 159 -13.49 15.51 -33.56
CA GLY A 159 -12.28 16.16 -33.03
C GLY A 159 -11.77 15.67 -31.66
N CYS A 160 -12.42 14.69 -31.00
CA CYS A 160 -12.03 14.28 -29.65
C CYS A 160 -10.88 13.26 -29.64
N LYS A 161 -9.69 13.72 -29.23
CA LYS A 161 -8.49 12.86 -29.09
C LYS A 161 -8.51 11.98 -27.83
N ARG A 162 -9.52 12.05 -26.97
CA ARG A 162 -9.58 11.28 -25.71
C ARG A 162 -9.95 9.81 -25.96
N GLN A 163 -9.50 8.94 -25.07
CA GLN A 163 -9.83 7.51 -25.11
C GLN A 163 -11.29 7.26 -24.72
N VAL A 164 -11.89 6.24 -25.32
CA VAL A 164 -13.22 5.75 -24.93
C VAL A 164 -13.19 5.24 -23.50
N ALA A 165 -14.14 5.69 -22.69
CA ALA A 165 -14.41 5.13 -21.37
C ALA A 165 -15.45 4.01 -21.48
N SER A 166 -16.58 4.26 -22.15
CA SER A 166 -17.58 3.25 -22.51
C SER A 166 -18.46 3.75 -23.66
N LYS A 167 -19.22 2.84 -24.30
CA LYS A 167 -20.17 3.17 -25.39
C LYS A 167 -19.55 3.97 -26.55
N GLY A 168 -18.25 3.84 -26.80
CA GLY A 168 -17.55 4.60 -27.84
C GLY A 168 -17.28 6.07 -27.51
N LEU A 169 -17.57 6.53 -26.29
CA LEU A 169 -17.39 7.93 -25.87
C LEU A 169 -16.41 8.05 -24.69
N CYS A 170 -15.72 9.17 -24.60
CA CYS A 170 -14.85 9.50 -23.46
C CYS A 170 -15.66 10.04 -22.27
N CYS A 171 -15.03 10.17 -21.10
CA CYS A 171 -15.68 10.58 -19.85
C CYS A 171 -16.47 11.90 -19.94
N SER A 172 -16.00 12.88 -20.71
CA SER A 172 -16.72 14.13 -20.92
C SER A 172 -17.92 14.01 -21.85
N HIS A 173 -17.80 13.19 -22.90
CA HIS A 173 -18.78 13.15 -23.99
C HIS A 173 -19.86 12.10 -23.81
N GLY A 174 -19.92 11.38 -22.70
CA GLY A 174 -20.93 10.32 -22.52
C GLY A 174 -20.42 9.05 -21.87
N GLY A 175 -19.10 8.82 -21.93
CA GLY A 175 -18.48 7.60 -21.46
C GLY A 175 -18.47 7.46 -19.94
N GLY A 176 -18.66 6.23 -19.47
CA GLY A 176 -18.80 5.88 -18.06
C GLY A 176 -20.26 5.92 -17.57
N ALA A 177 -20.49 5.33 -16.39
CA ALA A 177 -21.81 5.34 -15.77
C ALA A 177 -22.15 6.76 -15.27
N ARG A 178 -23.40 7.18 -15.49
CA ARG A 178 -23.95 8.47 -15.01
C ARG A 178 -24.72 8.27 -13.72
N CYS A 179 -24.73 9.31 -12.90
CA CYS A 179 -25.48 9.34 -11.66
C CYS A 179 -26.95 9.03 -11.92
N LYS A 180 -27.54 8.13 -11.13
CA LYS A 180 -28.97 7.76 -11.19
C LYS A 180 -29.93 8.85 -10.70
N PHE A 181 -29.40 9.94 -10.18
CA PHE A 181 -30.20 11.08 -9.72
C PHE A 181 -30.69 11.87 -10.92
N ASP A 182 -31.93 12.34 -10.85
CA ASP A 182 -32.60 12.97 -11.99
C ASP A 182 -31.82 14.17 -12.54
N ALA A 183 -31.79 14.27 -13.87
CA ALA A 183 -31.02 15.26 -14.64
C ALA A 183 -29.51 15.40 -14.29
N CYS A 184 -28.90 14.44 -13.59
CA CYS A 184 -27.50 14.56 -13.18
C CYS A 184 -26.52 14.07 -14.25
N VAL A 185 -25.80 15.01 -14.87
CA VAL A 185 -24.74 14.69 -15.85
C VAL A 185 -23.44 14.18 -15.21
N ARG A 186 -23.32 14.11 -13.88
CA ARG A 186 -22.06 13.70 -13.24
C ARG A 186 -21.85 12.18 -13.32
N GLN A 187 -20.59 11.78 -13.31
CA GLN A 187 -20.23 10.36 -13.29
C GLN A 187 -20.51 9.72 -11.93
N VAL A 188 -20.84 8.43 -11.95
CA VAL A 188 -20.99 7.61 -10.74
C VAL A 188 -19.66 7.53 -10.00
N ALA A 189 -19.67 7.84 -8.70
CA ALA A 189 -18.54 7.64 -7.81
C ALA A 189 -18.64 6.28 -7.11
N SER A 190 -19.80 5.97 -6.53
CA SER A 190 -20.13 4.66 -5.98
C SER A 190 -21.64 4.44 -6.03
N THR A 191 -22.09 3.19 -5.96
CA THR A 191 -23.52 2.85 -5.74
C THR A 191 -24.50 3.53 -6.70
N GLY A 192 -24.07 3.77 -7.96
CA GLY A 192 -24.91 4.41 -8.97
C GLY A 192 -25.10 5.93 -8.80
N LEU A 193 -24.48 6.57 -7.81
CA LEU A 193 -24.63 7.99 -7.54
C LEU A 193 -23.30 8.73 -7.66
N CYS A 194 -23.34 10.01 -8.02
CA CYS A 194 -22.15 10.86 -8.03
C CYS A 194 -21.79 11.29 -6.60
N TYR A 195 -20.59 11.84 -6.41
CA TYR A 195 -20.11 12.29 -5.10
C TYR A 195 -20.97 13.38 -4.44
N LEU A 196 -21.81 14.09 -5.20
CA LEU A 196 -22.77 15.07 -4.68
C LEU A 196 -24.12 14.47 -4.33
N HIS A 197 -24.53 13.41 -5.02
CA HIS A 197 -25.80 12.71 -4.78
C HIS A 197 -25.62 11.46 -3.92
N GLY A 198 -24.62 11.42 -3.04
CA GLY A 198 -24.45 10.31 -2.08
C GLY A 198 -23.51 9.18 -2.51
N GLY A 199 -22.85 9.28 -3.67
CA GLY A 199 -21.77 8.37 -4.11
C GLY A 199 -20.47 8.48 -3.29
N SER A 200 -20.49 9.21 -2.19
CA SER A 200 -19.44 9.21 -1.18
C SER A 200 -19.96 9.74 0.15
N LYS A 201 -19.43 9.22 1.27
CA LYS A 201 -19.74 9.78 2.61
C LYS A 201 -19.21 11.22 2.69
N ARG A 202 -20.04 12.14 3.18
CA ARG A 202 -19.68 13.54 3.43
C ARG A 202 -19.07 13.70 4.81
N CYS A 203 -18.32 14.79 5.00
CA CYS A 203 -17.80 15.14 6.32
C CYS A 203 -18.96 15.44 7.28
N LYS A 204 -18.93 14.88 8.49
CA LYS A 204 -19.94 15.08 9.55
C LYS A 204 -20.01 16.52 10.11
N VAL A 205 -18.99 17.34 9.87
CA VAL A 205 -18.96 18.73 10.38
C VAL A 205 -19.96 19.58 9.60
N LYS A 206 -20.85 20.29 10.32
CA LYS A 206 -21.83 21.21 9.75
C LYS A 206 -21.16 22.24 8.83
N GLY A 207 -21.73 22.48 7.65
CA GLY A 207 -21.17 23.37 6.63
C GLY A 207 -19.97 22.80 5.85
N CYS A 208 -19.56 21.55 6.09
CA CYS A 208 -18.44 20.97 5.37
C CYS A 208 -18.87 20.11 4.17
N GLU A 209 -18.56 20.61 2.97
CA GLU A 209 -18.86 19.93 1.72
C GLU A 209 -17.78 18.92 1.25
N LYS A 210 -16.70 18.78 2.02
CA LYS A 210 -15.60 17.91 1.63
C LYS A 210 -15.96 16.44 1.87
N ARG A 211 -15.46 15.58 0.99
CA ARG A 211 -15.62 14.12 1.08
C ARG A 211 -14.93 13.56 2.33
N ALA A 212 -15.65 12.76 3.10
CA ALA A 212 -15.08 12.03 4.22
C ALA A 212 -14.09 10.97 3.71
N LYS A 213 -12.93 10.91 4.35
CA LYS A 213 -11.92 9.87 4.09
C LYS A 213 -12.10 8.72 5.07
N SER A 214 -12.00 9.01 6.36
CA SER A 214 -12.21 8.04 7.46
C SER A 214 -12.91 8.73 8.63
N ASN A 215 -13.50 7.95 9.54
CA ASN A 215 -14.28 8.45 10.70
C ASN A 215 -15.44 9.39 10.33
N GLY A 216 -15.88 9.38 9.08
CA GLY A 216 -16.91 10.32 8.60
C GLY A 216 -16.42 11.77 8.51
N LEU A 217 -15.11 12.03 8.54
CA LEU A 217 -14.54 13.38 8.44
C LEU A 217 -13.61 13.45 7.22
N TYR A 218 -13.44 14.64 6.64
CA TYR A 218 -12.39 14.85 5.62
C TYR A 218 -11.05 15.15 6.30
N GLY A 219 -9.94 15.03 5.57
CA GLY A 219 -8.59 15.10 6.15
C GLY A 219 -8.29 16.34 7.02
N GLY A 220 -8.84 17.52 6.68
CA GLY A 220 -8.66 18.74 7.48
C GLY A 220 -9.42 18.71 8.81
N HIS A 221 -10.61 18.09 8.85
CA HIS A 221 -11.39 17.90 10.07
C HIS A 221 -11.01 16.61 10.83
N GLY A 222 -9.82 16.05 10.63
CA GLY A 222 -9.41 14.83 11.33
C GLY A 222 -9.93 13.53 10.69
N GLY A 223 -10.22 13.56 9.39
CA GLY A 223 -10.51 12.39 8.56
C GLY A 223 -9.29 11.50 8.34
N GLY A 224 -8.74 10.95 9.41
CA GLY A 224 -7.56 10.11 9.51
C GLY A 224 -7.17 9.92 10.97
N THR A 225 -6.74 8.73 11.37
CA THR A 225 -6.22 8.52 12.74
C THR A 225 -4.88 9.25 12.85
N ARG A 226 -4.78 10.30 13.67
CA ARG A 226 -3.52 11.02 13.90
C ARG A 226 -2.65 10.29 14.90
N CYS A 227 -1.35 10.48 14.76
CA CYS A 227 -0.38 10.08 15.75
C CYS A 227 -0.60 10.89 17.04
N THR A 228 -0.69 10.22 18.19
CA THR A 228 -0.84 10.85 19.50
C THR A 228 0.50 11.22 20.15
N PHE A 229 1.60 11.14 19.39
CA PHE A 229 2.91 11.60 19.84
C PHE A 229 2.96 13.13 19.71
N ASP A 230 3.59 13.80 20.69
CA ASP A 230 3.63 15.25 20.77
C ASP A 230 4.10 15.90 19.46
N ALA A 231 3.40 16.96 19.05
CA ALA A 231 3.58 17.69 17.78
C ALA A 231 3.57 16.83 16.49
N CYS A 232 3.16 15.55 16.53
CA CYS A 232 3.19 14.67 15.37
C CYS A 232 1.92 14.79 14.51
N VAL A 233 2.06 15.35 13.31
CA VAL A 233 0.95 15.50 12.35
C VAL A 233 0.70 14.28 11.46
N ARG A 234 1.45 13.18 11.65
CA ARG A 234 1.36 12.00 10.78
C ARG A 234 0.09 11.19 11.03
N LEU A 235 -0.42 10.58 9.96
CA LEU A 235 -1.54 9.65 10.04
C LEU A 235 -1.06 8.22 10.34
N VAL A 236 -1.74 7.56 11.27
CA VAL A 236 -1.58 6.14 11.61
C VAL A 236 -2.51 5.32 10.71
N THR A 237 -1.95 4.39 9.94
CA THR A 237 -2.74 3.44 9.15
C THR A 237 -2.88 2.12 9.91
N SER A 238 -4.01 1.43 9.73
CA SER A 238 -4.29 0.11 10.34
C SER A 238 -3.30 -1.00 9.97
N LYS A 239 -2.38 -0.75 9.03
CA LYS A 239 -1.34 -1.69 8.58
C LYS A 239 0.09 -1.20 8.81
N GLY A 240 0.30 -0.14 9.60
CA GLY A 240 1.64 0.35 9.95
C GLY A 240 2.49 0.83 8.75
N ARG A 241 1.88 1.08 7.59
CA ARG A 241 2.53 1.56 6.37
C ARG A 241 2.10 3.01 6.13
N VAL A 242 3.04 3.95 6.18
CA VAL A 242 2.77 5.37 5.95
C VAL A 242 2.56 5.65 4.45
N HIS A 243 1.58 6.49 4.12
CA HIS A 243 1.66 7.31 2.92
C HIS A 243 2.50 8.54 3.28
N GLY A 244 3.51 8.87 2.48
CA GLY A 244 4.17 10.15 2.55
C GLY A 244 3.12 11.24 2.40
N SER A 245 2.89 12.02 3.46
CA SER A 245 2.20 13.30 3.33
C SER A 245 3.10 14.21 2.51
N LEU A 246 2.54 14.80 1.45
CA LEU A 246 3.13 15.95 0.79
C LEU A 246 3.51 16.97 1.86
N LEU A 247 4.78 17.39 1.81
CA LEU A 247 5.25 18.57 2.52
C LEU A 247 4.36 19.76 2.14
N PRO A 248 3.96 20.64 3.06
CA PRO A 248 3.49 21.96 2.67
C PRO A 248 4.63 22.66 1.93
N ALA A 249 4.31 23.32 0.81
CA ALA A 249 5.25 24.13 0.06
C ALA A 249 5.97 25.10 1.00
N ARG A 250 7.31 25.11 0.94
CA ARG A 250 8.10 26.20 1.52
C ARG A 250 7.69 27.48 0.79
N ARG A 251 7.49 28.55 1.57
CA ARG A 251 7.32 29.91 1.06
C ARG A 251 8.56 30.32 0.27
#